data_AF-A0A5J4NPR0-F1
#
_entry.id   AF-A0A5J4NPR0-F1
#
_cell.length_a   1.000
_cell.length_b   1.000
_cell.length_c   1.000
_cell.angle_alpha   90.00
_cell.angle_beta   90.00
_cell.angle_gamma   90.00
#
_symmetry.space_group_name_H-M   'P 1'
#
loop_
_entity.id
_entity.type
_entity.pdbx_description
1 polymer ?
#
loop_
_entity_poly.entity_id
_entity_poly.type
_entity_poly.pdbx_seq_one_letter_code
_entity_poly.pdbx_strand_id
1 'polypeptide(L)'
;MGAFEVSAYEPFSLAIDAFMVQFDCCGINGPTDFQTAKAAEAWFARGRTFKTPTQIYSGDEVKLPTACCKLTSKKFFEDQKYSEFLGNMVNERCPLSPPADYHLQPCKNVIPAQMDKHKVPLIVIPVVVLVLELICIGVAVYLAVMIKRWDDELYY
;
A
#
# COMPACT_ATOMS: atom_id res chain seq x y z
N MET A 1 -4.35 -18.03 -8.76
CA MET A 1 -3.50 -18.31 -7.59
C MET A 1 -2.07 -17.90 -7.94
N GLY A 2 -1.77 -16.61 -7.79
CA GLY A 2 -0.46 -16.01 -8.12
C GLY A 2 0.25 -15.57 -6.84
N ALA A 3 1.46 -15.02 -6.97
CA ALA A 3 2.41 -14.56 -5.93
C ALA A 3 1.84 -14.01 -4.61
N PHE A 4 0.62 -13.45 -4.61
CA PHE A 4 -0.11 -13.00 -3.43
C PHE A 4 -0.51 -14.11 -2.44
N GLU A 5 -0.50 -15.39 -2.81
CA GLU A 5 -0.74 -16.46 -1.81
C GLU A 5 0.34 -16.49 -0.72
N VAL A 6 1.54 -15.93 -0.95
CA VAL A 6 2.58 -15.83 0.10
C VAL A 6 2.35 -14.58 0.97
N SER A 7 1.93 -13.45 0.38
CA SER A 7 1.60 -12.24 1.16
C SER A 7 0.26 -12.32 1.91
N ALA A 8 -0.64 -13.23 1.50
CA ALA A 8 -1.91 -13.48 2.17
C ALA A 8 -1.73 -13.97 3.62
N TYR A 9 -0.54 -14.47 3.98
CA TYR A 9 -0.25 -15.01 5.31
C TYR A 9 0.52 -14.04 6.23
N GLU A 10 1.05 -12.91 5.74
CA GLU A 10 1.70 -11.90 6.60
C GLU A 10 1.29 -10.45 6.22
N PRO A 11 0.47 -9.78 7.03
CA PRO A 11 -0.09 -8.46 6.70
C PRO A 11 0.97 -7.37 6.51
N PHE A 12 2.15 -7.52 7.13
CA PHE A 12 3.27 -6.59 6.98
C PHE A 12 3.94 -6.67 5.61
N SER A 13 4.00 -7.86 4.99
CA SER A 13 4.52 -8.03 3.63
C SER A 13 3.57 -7.39 2.61
N LEU A 14 2.26 -7.58 2.80
CA LEU A 14 1.25 -7.03 1.90
C LEU A 14 1.26 -5.49 1.86
N ALA A 15 1.44 -4.83 3.01
CA ALA A 15 1.50 -3.38 3.06
C ALA A 15 2.76 -2.83 2.36
N ILE A 16 3.92 -3.45 2.54
CA ILE A 16 5.15 -3.00 1.87
C ILE A 16 5.06 -3.24 0.35
N ASP A 17 4.51 -4.37 -0.06
CA ASP A 17 4.24 -4.68 -1.46
C ASP A 17 3.26 -3.66 -2.09
N ALA A 18 2.23 -3.27 -1.34
CA ALA A 18 1.31 -2.21 -1.73
C ALA A 18 2.01 -0.89 -2.03
N PHE A 19 2.90 -0.46 -1.12
CA PHE A 19 3.66 0.77 -1.30
C PHE A 19 4.58 0.71 -2.51
N MET A 20 5.30 -0.41 -2.70
CA MET A 20 6.19 -0.58 -3.84
C MET A 20 5.42 -0.52 -5.18
N VAL A 21 4.27 -1.19 -5.26
CA VAL A 21 3.38 -1.16 -6.44
C VAL A 21 2.80 0.24 -6.65
N GLN A 22 2.25 0.87 -5.61
CA GLN A 22 1.58 2.17 -5.73
C GLN A 22 2.54 3.27 -6.19
N PHE A 23 3.77 3.25 -5.68
CA PHE A 23 4.76 4.29 -5.91
C PHE A 23 5.80 3.95 -6.99
N ASP A 24 5.66 2.83 -7.72
CA ASP A 24 6.58 2.43 -8.80
C ASP A 24 8.06 2.40 -8.34
N CYS A 25 8.28 1.84 -7.16
CA CYS A 25 9.59 1.82 -6.50
C CYS A 25 9.91 0.42 -5.97
N CYS A 26 11.19 0.16 -5.67
CA CYS A 26 11.63 -1.13 -5.14
C CYS A 26 12.61 -0.94 -4.00
N GLY A 27 12.29 -1.48 -2.83
CA GLY A 27 13.12 -1.37 -1.64
C GLY A 27 13.25 0.07 -1.11
N ILE A 28 13.78 0.21 0.09
CA ILE A 28 14.00 1.52 0.72
C ILE A 28 15.14 2.25 -0.01
N ASN A 29 16.28 1.58 -0.18
CA ASN A 29 17.47 2.09 -0.85
C ASN A 29 17.59 1.66 -2.30
N GLY A 30 16.61 0.91 -2.81
CA GLY A 30 16.62 0.32 -4.14
C GLY A 30 16.61 -1.20 -4.09
N PRO A 31 16.75 -1.87 -5.26
CA PRO A 31 16.81 -3.33 -5.36
C PRO A 31 17.96 -3.99 -4.58
N THR A 32 18.99 -3.22 -4.20
CA THR A 32 20.14 -3.70 -3.42
C THR A 32 19.73 -4.18 -2.03
N ASP A 33 18.62 -3.70 -1.48
CA ASP A 33 18.11 -4.14 -0.17
C ASP A 33 17.81 -5.66 -0.17
N PHE A 34 17.50 -6.25 -1.33
CA PHE A 34 17.19 -7.67 -1.49
C PHE A 34 18.37 -8.52 -1.96
N GLN A 35 19.58 -7.95 -2.11
CA GLN A 35 20.73 -8.69 -2.61
C GLN A 35 21.42 -9.54 -1.53
N THR A 36 21.21 -9.26 -0.25
CA THR A 36 21.88 -9.96 0.85
C THR A 36 20.89 -10.46 1.89
N ALA A 37 21.12 -11.68 2.39
CA ALA A 37 20.30 -12.29 3.44
C ALA A 37 20.26 -11.46 4.73
N LYS A 38 21.32 -10.69 5.00
CA LYS A 38 21.40 -9.82 6.18
C LYS A 38 20.47 -8.61 6.08
N ALA A 39 20.26 -8.07 4.88
CA ALA A 39 19.42 -6.89 4.67
C ALA A 39 17.93 -7.25 4.50
N ALA A 40 17.64 -8.45 3.98
CA ALA A 40 16.28 -8.90 3.70
C ALA A 40 16.01 -10.33 4.18
N GLU A 41 16.32 -10.61 5.45
CA GLU A 41 16.22 -11.96 6.05
C GLU A 41 14.84 -12.60 5.83
N ALA A 42 13.77 -11.87 6.12
CA ALA A 42 12.39 -12.35 5.92
C ALA A 42 12.08 -12.68 4.46
N TRP A 43 12.58 -11.86 3.52
CA TRP A 43 12.42 -12.12 2.09
C TRP A 43 13.22 -13.37 1.66
N PHE A 44 14.48 -13.51 2.09
CA PHE A 44 15.30 -14.68 1.78
C PHE A 44 14.72 -15.98 2.34
N ALA A 45 14.11 -15.91 3.53
CA ALA A 45 13.53 -17.06 4.22
C ALA A 45 12.18 -17.50 3.63
N ARG A 46 11.31 -16.54 3.24
CA ARG A 46 9.91 -16.84 2.90
C ARG A 46 9.38 -16.14 1.65
N GLY A 47 9.96 -15.00 1.25
CA GLY A 47 9.49 -14.17 0.13
C GLY A 47 9.97 -14.60 -1.26
N ARG A 48 10.97 -15.48 -1.36
CA ARG A 48 11.51 -15.98 -2.64
C ARG A 48 10.69 -17.15 -3.20
N THR A 49 9.39 -16.93 -3.38
CA THR A 49 8.49 -17.91 -3.99
C THR A 49 7.55 -17.21 -4.96
N PHE A 50 7.47 -17.71 -6.18
CA PHE A 50 6.61 -17.17 -7.23
C PHE A 50 5.88 -18.29 -7.95
N LYS A 51 4.55 -18.20 -8.00
CA LYS A 51 3.70 -19.23 -8.62
C LYS A 51 3.01 -18.67 -9.86
N THR A 52 3.23 -19.33 -10.99
CA THR A 52 2.48 -19.16 -12.23
C THR A 52 1.44 -20.28 -12.35
N PRO A 53 0.50 -20.22 -13.32
CA PRO A 53 -0.44 -21.30 -13.57
C PRO A 53 0.23 -22.64 -13.91
N THR A 54 1.47 -22.60 -14.42
CA THR A 54 2.19 -23.75 -14.95
C THR A 54 3.34 -24.23 -14.07
N GLN A 55 3.91 -23.36 -13.22
CA GLN A 55 5.12 -23.66 -12.47
C GLN A 55 5.23 -22.85 -11.17
N ILE A 56 5.89 -23.43 -10.17
CA ILE A 56 6.32 -22.74 -8.95
C ILE A 56 7.83 -22.53 -9.04
N TYR A 57 8.26 -21.28 -8.94
CA TYR A 57 9.65 -20.86 -8.87
C TYR A 57 10.00 -20.49 -7.44
N SER A 58 11.21 -20.82 -7.00
CA SER A 58 11.63 -20.53 -5.63
C SER A 58 13.13 -20.30 -5.48
N GLY A 59 13.52 -19.69 -4.37
CA GLY A 59 14.93 -19.44 -4.05
C GLY A 59 15.58 -18.46 -5.03
N ASP A 60 16.74 -18.82 -5.56
CA ASP A 60 17.58 -17.93 -6.37
C ASP A 60 17.02 -17.63 -7.77
N GLU A 61 15.96 -18.35 -8.18
CA GLU A 61 15.19 -18.06 -9.39
C GLU A 61 14.38 -16.76 -9.25
N VAL A 62 13.92 -16.45 -8.04
CA VAL A 62 13.17 -15.23 -7.72
C VAL A 62 14.16 -14.18 -7.22
N LYS A 63 14.62 -13.29 -8.11
CA LYS A 63 15.69 -12.34 -7.80
C LYS A 63 15.25 -11.17 -6.93
N LEU A 64 14.01 -10.74 -7.06
CA LEU A 64 13.42 -9.62 -6.33
C LEU A 64 11.95 -9.93 -6.00
N PRO A 65 11.34 -9.21 -5.04
CA PRO A 65 9.91 -9.28 -4.80
C PRO A 65 9.11 -8.97 -6.08
N THR A 66 7.97 -9.65 -6.26
CA THR A 66 7.07 -9.40 -7.39
C THR A 66 6.52 -7.97 -7.40
N ALA A 67 6.37 -7.35 -6.23
CA ALA A 67 5.95 -5.96 -6.11
C ALA A 67 6.95 -4.95 -6.71
N CYS A 68 8.20 -5.36 -6.95
CA CYS A 68 9.18 -4.55 -7.67
C CYS A 68 9.03 -4.62 -9.20
N CYS A 69 8.17 -5.50 -9.73
CA CYS A 69 7.94 -5.65 -11.16
C CYS A 69 7.16 -4.48 -11.74
N LYS A 70 7.46 -4.11 -12.98
CA LYS A 70 6.68 -3.11 -13.72
C LYS A 70 5.30 -3.64 -14.08
N LEU A 71 4.29 -2.82 -13.86
CA LEU A 71 2.89 -3.15 -14.11
C LEU A 71 2.32 -2.25 -15.22
N THR A 72 1.51 -2.84 -16.10
CA THR A 72 0.77 -2.12 -17.15
C THR A 72 -0.40 -1.33 -16.57
N SER A 73 -0.98 -1.83 -15.47
CA SER A 73 -2.09 -1.20 -14.75
C SER A 73 -2.03 -1.57 -13.28
N LYS A 74 -2.37 -0.61 -12.42
CA LYS A 74 -2.48 -0.78 -10.96
C LYS A 74 -3.91 -0.93 -10.47
N LYS A 75 -4.89 -0.90 -11.38
CA LYS A 75 -6.33 -0.98 -11.03
C LYS A 75 -6.68 -2.25 -10.25
N PHE A 76 -6.01 -3.36 -10.54
CA PHE A 76 -6.20 -4.60 -9.79
C PHE A 76 -5.90 -4.42 -8.29
N PHE A 77 -5.03 -3.48 -7.93
CA PHE A 77 -4.69 -3.17 -6.55
C PHE A 77 -5.76 -2.30 -5.90
N GLU A 78 -6.25 -1.28 -6.61
CA GLU A 78 -7.36 -0.41 -6.18
C GLU A 78 -8.66 -1.20 -5.96
N ASP A 79 -8.95 -2.13 -6.88
CA ASP A 79 -10.15 -2.98 -6.87
C ASP A 79 -9.99 -4.24 -6.00
N GLN A 80 -8.85 -4.41 -5.33
CA GLN A 80 -8.51 -5.60 -4.53
C GLN A 80 -8.58 -6.94 -5.30
N LYS A 81 -8.42 -6.91 -6.62
CA LYS A 81 -8.43 -8.07 -7.52
C LYS A 81 -7.04 -8.65 -7.71
N TYR A 82 -6.42 -9.10 -6.63
CA TYR A 82 -5.05 -9.64 -6.62
C TYR A 82 -4.84 -10.86 -7.53
N SER A 83 -5.90 -11.57 -7.90
CA SER A 83 -5.85 -12.67 -8.88
C SER A 83 -5.40 -12.21 -10.27
N GLU A 84 -5.62 -10.94 -10.61
CA GLU A 84 -5.30 -10.37 -11.93
C GLU A 84 -3.86 -9.84 -12.02
N PHE A 85 -3.08 -9.92 -10.94
CA PHE A 85 -1.72 -9.39 -10.89
C PHE A 85 -0.83 -9.86 -12.04
N LEU A 86 -0.83 -11.16 -12.33
CA LEU A 86 -0.02 -11.75 -13.39
C LEU A 86 -0.32 -11.12 -14.76
N GLY A 87 -1.60 -10.89 -15.06
CA GLY A 87 -2.03 -10.29 -16.33
C GLY A 87 -1.79 -8.77 -16.43
N ASN A 88 -1.42 -8.14 -15.32
CA ASN A 88 -1.09 -6.71 -15.26
C ASN A 88 0.42 -6.46 -15.20
N MET A 89 1.28 -7.48 -15.31
CA MET A 89 2.72 -7.29 -15.43
C MET A 89 3.11 -6.91 -16.86
N VAL A 90 4.03 -5.95 -16.99
CA VAL A 90 4.60 -5.57 -18.30
C VAL A 90 5.38 -6.73 -18.91
N ASN A 91 6.05 -7.51 -18.05
CA ASN A 91 6.75 -8.71 -18.46
C ASN A 91 6.40 -9.87 -17.52
N GLU A 92 5.81 -10.91 -18.08
CA GLU A 92 5.44 -12.14 -17.37
C GLU A 92 6.65 -12.92 -16.84
N ARG A 93 7.86 -12.61 -17.34
CA ARG A 93 9.12 -13.17 -16.83
C ARG A 93 9.61 -12.49 -15.57
N CYS A 94 9.01 -11.39 -15.12
CA CYS A 94 9.30 -10.85 -13.80
C CYS A 94 8.60 -11.74 -12.74
N PRO A 95 9.29 -12.25 -11.69
CA PRO A 95 10.60 -11.85 -11.16
C PRO A 95 11.78 -12.80 -11.49
N LEU A 96 11.76 -13.48 -12.64
CA LEU A 96 12.66 -14.56 -13.04
C LEU A 96 13.85 -14.14 -13.93
N SER A 97 14.20 -12.84 -13.95
CA SER A 97 15.28 -12.24 -14.77
C SER A 97 14.87 -11.93 -16.24
N PRO A 98 15.38 -10.85 -16.87
CA PRO A 98 16.44 -9.94 -16.43
C PRO A 98 15.97 -8.66 -15.70
N PRO A 99 16.90 -7.88 -15.10
CA PRO A 99 16.63 -6.69 -14.28
C PRO A 99 15.87 -5.54 -14.96
N ALA A 100 15.71 -5.58 -16.29
CA ALA A 100 15.07 -4.53 -17.08
C ALA A 100 13.57 -4.37 -16.74
N ASP A 101 12.96 -5.42 -16.19
CA ASP A 101 11.52 -5.49 -15.92
C ASP A 101 11.12 -4.95 -14.53
N TYR A 102 12.09 -4.47 -13.74
CA TYR A 102 11.86 -3.97 -12.38
C TYR A 102 11.93 -2.46 -12.28
N HIS A 103 11.28 -1.94 -11.24
CA HIS A 103 11.52 -0.60 -10.74
C HIS A 103 12.89 -0.56 -10.04
N LEU A 104 13.79 0.29 -10.53
CA LEU A 104 15.12 0.47 -9.94
C LEU A 104 15.18 1.65 -8.96
N GLN A 105 14.11 2.44 -8.90
CA GLN A 105 14.05 3.65 -8.07
C GLN A 105 13.85 3.28 -6.59
N PRO A 106 14.65 3.85 -5.67
CA PRO A 106 14.45 3.69 -4.23
C PRO A 106 13.14 4.32 -3.76
N CYS A 107 12.36 3.60 -2.96
CA CYS A 107 11.10 4.13 -2.41
C CYS A 107 11.33 5.36 -1.53
N LYS A 108 12.47 5.46 -0.85
CA LYS A 108 12.80 6.64 -0.02
C LYS A 108 12.90 7.95 -0.82
N ASN A 109 13.11 7.88 -2.14
CA ASN A 109 13.19 9.06 -2.99
C ASN A 109 11.84 9.38 -3.65
N VAL A 110 11.08 8.34 -4.04
CA VAL A 110 9.84 8.51 -4.81
C VAL A 110 8.66 8.87 -3.93
N ILE A 111 8.51 8.21 -2.77
CA ILE A 111 7.39 8.46 -1.85
C ILE A 111 7.34 9.92 -1.38
N PRO A 112 8.41 10.51 -0.81
CA PRO A 112 8.36 11.90 -0.37
C PRO A 112 8.14 12.87 -1.53
N ALA A 113 8.72 12.62 -2.70
CA ALA A 113 8.49 13.44 -3.88
C ALA A 113 7.02 13.44 -4.35
N GLN A 114 6.31 12.30 -4.20
CA GLN A 114 4.88 12.21 -4.49
C GLN A 114 4.03 12.84 -3.38
N MET A 115 4.44 12.72 -2.12
CA MET A 115 3.79 13.38 -0.99
C MET A 115 3.93 14.90 -1.05
N ASP A 116 5.08 15.43 -1.47
CA ASP A 116 5.30 16.87 -1.62
C ASP A 116 4.32 17.49 -2.63
N LYS A 117 3.99 16.76 -3.70
CA LYS A 117 2.96 17.20 -4.68
C LYS A 117 1.56 17.30 -4.06
N HIS A 118 1.27 16.53 -3.01
CA HIS A 118 -0.03 16.48 -2.34
C HIS A 118 0.00 17.06 -0.93
N LYS A 119 1.05 17.81 -0.57
CA LYS A 119 1.21 18.39 0.77
C LYS A 119 0.08 19.33 1.15
N VAL A 120 -0.40 20.13 0.20
CA VAL A 120 -1.49 21.10 0.42
C VAL A 120 -2.81 20.39 0.78
N PRO A 121 -3.35 19.44 -0.02
CA PRO A 121 -4.59 18.75 0.36
C PRO A 121 -4.44 17.94 1.65
N LEU A 122 -3.26 17.37 1.94
CA LEU A 122 -2.98 16.66 3.20
C LEU A 122 -3.14 17.55 4.44
N ILE A 123 -2.87 18.85 4.32
CA ILE A 123 -3.03 19.82 5.42
C ILE A 123 -4.46 20.39 5.46
N VAL A 124 -5.04 20.68 4.30
CA VAL A 124 -6.34 21.37 4.21
C VAL A 124 -7.49 20.46 4.67
N ILE A 125 -7.51 19.19 4.24
CA ILE A 125 -8.57 18.24 4.58
C ILE A 125 -8.78 18.09 6.10
N PRO A 126 -7.74 17.81 6.93
CA PRO A 126 -7.93 17.67 8.37
C PRO A 126 -8.40 18.96 9.05
N VAL A 127 -7.98 20.14 8.55
CA VAL A 127 -8.48 21.42 9.07
C VAL A 127 -9.97 21.57 8.81
N VAL A 128 -10.44 21.22 7.61
CA VAL A 128 -11.87 21.26 7.26
C VAL A 128 -12.67 20.28 8.14
N VAL A 129 -12.16 19.06 8.34
CA VAL A 129 -12.79 18.07 9.21
C VAL A 129 -12.88 18.59 10.65
N LEU A 130 -11.82 19.20 11.17
CA LEU A 130 -11.81 19.78 12.52
C LEU A 130 -12.84 20.90 12.69
N VAL A 131 -13.00 21.77 11.69
CA VAL A 131 -14.04 22.82 11.72
C VAL A 131 -15.43 22.21 11.73
N LEU A 132 -15.68 21.17 10.92
CA LEU A 132 -16.96 20.46 10.89
C LEU A 132 -17.26 19.79 12.23
N GLU A 133 -16.27 19.16 12.87
CA GLU A 133 -16.42 18.57 14.20
C GLU A 133 -16.79 19.61 15.25
N LEU A 134 -16.15 20.79 15.25
CA LEU A 134 -16.49 21.88 16.17
C LEU A 134 -17.93 22.38 15.98
N ILE A 135 -18.41 22.46 14.74
CA ILE A 135 -19.81 22.84 14.45
C ILE A 135 -20.76 21.77 15.01
N CYS A 136 -20.48 20.48 14.76
CA CYS A 136 -21.29 19.39 15.27
C CYS A 136 -21.37 19.38 16.80
N ILE A 137 -20.25 19.61 17.49
CA ILE A 137 -20.21 19.73 18.95
C ILE A 137 -21.05 20.93 19.41
N GLY A 138 -20.93 22.08 18.76
CA GLY A 138 -21.72 23.27 19.07
C GLY A 138 -23.23 23.04 18.94
N VAL A 139 -23.66 22.40 17.86
CA VAL A 139 -25.07 22.03 17.64
C VAL A 139 -25.55 21.03 18.71
N ALA A 140 -24.73 20.03 19.05
CA ALA A 140 -25.08 19.05 20.08
C ALA A 140 -25.28 19.71 21.46
N VAL A 141 -24.39 20.62 21.85
CA VAL A 141 -24.51 21.39 23.10
C VAL A 141 -25.77 22.26 23.09
N TYR A 142 -26.03 22.97 21.98
CA TYR A 142 -27.24 23.80 21.85
C TYR A 142 -28.52 22.99 21.99
N LEU A 143 -28.61 21.84 21.31
CA LEU A 143 -29.76 20.94 21.39
C LEU A 143 -29.94 20.39 22.82
N ALA A 144 -28.86 20.01 23.50
CA ALA A 144 -28.93 19.52 24.87
C ALA A 144 -29.46 20.58 25.84
N VAL A 145 -29.01 21.83 25.71
CA VAL A 145 -29.52 22.96 26.51
C VAL A 145 -30.99 23.23 26.22
N MET A 146 -31.38 23.23 24.95
CA MET A 146 -32.78 23.41 24.54
C MET A 146 -33.69 22.31 25.09
N ILE A 147 -33.29 21.04 24.97
CA ILE A 147 -34.06 19.91 25.51
C ILE A 147 -34.22 20.04 27.02
N LYS A 148 -33.13 20.35 27.74
CA LYS A 148 -33.20 20.54 29.19
C LYS A 148 -34.14 21.67 29.57
N ARG A 149 -34.10 22.79 28.86
CA ARG A 149 -34.99 23.92 29.11
C ARG A 149 -36.46 23.57 28.86
N TRP A 150 -36.74 22.83 27.78
CA TRP A 150 -38.09 22.35 27.50
C TRP A 150 -38.60 21.37 28.56
N ASP A 151 -37.73 20.51 29.08
CA ASP A 151 -38.05 19.59 30.17
C ASP A 151 -38.39 20.39 31.45
N ASP A 152 -37.53 21.35 31.82
CA ASP A 152 -37.75 22.21 33.00
C ASP A 152 -39.04 23.05 32.88
N GLU A 153 -39.42 23.51 31.68
CA GLU A 153 -40.65 24.26 31.41
C GLU A 153 -41.92 23.39 31.36
N LEU A 154 -41.82 22.06 31.17
CA LEU A 154 -42.98 21.15 31.12
C LEU A 154 -43.38 20.59 32.49
N TYR A 155 -42.44 20.53 33.43
CA TYR A 155 -42.64 19.93 34.76
C TYR A 155 -42.83 20.95 35.90
N TYR A 156 -42.89 22.25 35.57
CA TYR A 156 -43.26 23.37 36.46
C TYR A 156 -44.43 24.15 35.89
#